data_AF-A0ABD2ND39-F1
#
_entry.id   AF-A0ABD2ND39-F1
#
_cell.length_a   1.000
_cell.length_b   1.000
_cell.length_c   1.000
_cell.angle_alpha   90.00
_cell.angle_beta   90.00
_cell.angle_gamma   90.00
#
_symmetry.space_group_name_H-M   'P 1'
#
loop_
_entity.id
_entity.type
_entity.pdbx_description
1 polymer ?
#
loop_
_entity_poly.entity_id
_entity_poly.type
_entity_poly.pdbx_seq_one_letter_code
_entity_poly.pdbx_strand_id
1 'polypeptide(L)'
;MEKFKTFSIGLFLPSLEEKLRFKVRPNASSGLWLMFLLPTCLIISAFKYWVVLTNTYKLLLIFSIGLIFCSISIIRALAREEYVNVHELWFFFPISLLFYTFLNSGILFSIYSGVFCTLLYCQAYIVLLRTFPKSFTLGEAGLTAQAFIILLYTTLPHFYYSIEEPIVKTGQSSTVIIQMELFGILILGAFAVNFNLRHYTFYFSMVFIFLTTFLIPLHIFLKRSPLLWVLNLLTKDIATMKVVLYWLICSCLAALVILRHRKMAGKATSAERKIFHILAIAVYVPGLMYECNLLYLGSGILLGIFFLLEMLRNLTIPPLGNLLQESFTALKDEKDAGILAVTPIYLLTGFTLPLWIHPSPCDLTDSAFFNFLPLMSGILSVGVGDTAASVFGSKYGKHFYPDSQKTIEGTLASILCQLLSVYILCQIGYIVNMDLFLVIRVTVAIVFSSLIEALTDQIDNLILPLIMYIMLV
;
A
#
# COMPACT_ATOMS: atom_id res chain seq x y z
N MET A 1 -25.88 -9.14 44.62
CA MET A 1 -26.89 -8.68 43.64
C MET A 1 -26.70 -7.17 43.48
N GLU A 2 -25.74 -6.67 42.72
CA GLU A 2 -25.26 -7.10 41.41
C GLU A 2 -26.35 -7.05 40.33
N LYS A 3 -26.03 -6.33 39.24
CA LYS A 3 -26.73 -6.22 37.95
C LYS A 3 -28.03 -5.43 37.93
N PHE A 4 -27.91 -4.16 37.56
CA PHE A 4 -28.40 -3.67 36.26
C PHE A 4 -27.51 -2.50 35.83
N LYS A 5 -26.33 -2.84 35.29
CA LYS A 5 -25.61 -1.94 34.39
C LYS A 5 -26.54 -1.70 33.21
N THR A 6 -27.05 -0.48 33.10
CA THR A 6 -27.56 0.05 31.84
C THR A 6 -26.49 -0.20 30.77
N PHE A 7 -26.88 -1.00 29.78
CA PHE A 7 -26.09 -1.35 28.62
C PHE A 7 -25.96 -0.09 27.74
N SER A 8 -25.09 0.85 28.15
CA SER A 8 -24.69 1.93 27.27
C SER A 8 -23.79 1.31 26.20
N ILE A 9 -24.27 1.36 24.95
CA ILE A 9 -23.50 0.96 23.78
C ILE A 9 -22.38 2.01 23.62
N GLY A 10 -21.30 1.84 24.37
CA GLY A 10 -20.02 2.47 24.15
C GLY A 10 -19.33 1.80 22.96
N LEU A 11 -19.90 1.99 21.77
CA LEU A 11 -19.26 1.70 20.50
C LEU A 11 -19.21 3.01 19.73
N PHE A 12 -18.04 3.29 19.16
CA PHE A 12 -17.66 4.48 18.38
C PHE A 12 -17.04 5.64 19.18
N LEU A 13 -15.71 5.60 19.17
CA LEU A 13 -14.71 6.64 19.49
C LEU A 13 -14.30 6.86 20.98
N PRO A 14 -12.98 7.06 21.21
CA PRO A 14 -12.38 7.41 22.51
C PRO A 14 -12.99 8.65 23.16
N SER A 15 -12.96 8.73 24.51
CA SER A 15 -13.34 9.94 25.27
C SER A 15 -12.52 11.19 24.85
N LEU A 16 -12.99 12.40 25.20
CA LEU A 16 -12.28 13.68 24.97
C LEU A 16 -10.88 13.67 25.63
N GLU A 17 -10.69 12.91 26.72
CA GLU A 17 -9.39 12.66 27.34
C GLU A 17 -8.42 11.83 26.47
N GLU A 18 -8.93 11.05 25.51
CA GLU A 18 -8.12 10.21 24.64
C GLU A 18 -7.67 10.91 23.35
N LYS A 19 -8.35 11.98 22.90
CA LYS A 19 -7.81 12.88 21.84
C LYS A 19 -6.50 13.54 22.28
N LEU A 20 -6.37 13.83 23.57
CA LEU A 20 -5.12 14.27 24.21
C LEU A 20 -4.08 13.13 24.37
N ARG A 21 -4.36 11.89 23.94
CA ARG A 21 -3.49 10.71 24.10
C ARG A 21 -3.04 10.02 22.81
N PHE A 22 -3.58 10.35 21.62
CA PHE A 22 -3.00 9.79 20.38
C PHE A 22 -1.62 10.36 20.15
N LYS A 23 -0.60 9.52 20.34
CA LYS A 23 0.78 9.87 20.03
C LYS A 23 0.94 9.73 18.53
N VAL A 24 0.77 10.81 17.77
CA VAL A 24 1.02 10.83 16.31
C VAL A 24 2.52 10.89 16.01
N ARG A 25 2.90 10.64 14.76
CA ARG A 25 4.28 10.81 14.29
C ARG A 25 4.75 12.25 14.55
N PRO A 26 5.87 12.46 15.26
CA PRO A 26 6.38 13.80 15.57
C PRO A 26 6.93 14.47 14.31
N ASN A 27 7.03 15.80 14.35
CA ASN A 27 7.66 16.64 13.31
C ASN A 27 7.03 16.51 11.91
N ALA A 28 5.76 16.13 11.84
CA ALA A 28 4.97 16.12 10.62
C ALA A 28 3.59 16.72 10.88
N SER A 29 3.06 17.42 9.88
CA SER A 29 1.70 17.93 9.85
C SER A 29 0.68 16.79 9.88
N SER A 30 -0.59 17.13 10.14
CA SER A 30 -1.66 16.13 10.27
C SER A 30 -1.87 15.29 9.00
N GLY A 31 -1.55 15.82 7.82
CA GLY A 31 -1.68 15.10 6.55
C GLY A 31 -3.11 14.73 6.16
N LEU A 32 -4.15 15.36 6.71
CA LEU A 32 -5.55 14.91 6.54
C LEU A 32 -6.01 14.75 5.08
N TRP A 33 -5.42 15.50 4.15
CA TRP A 33 -5.70 15.40 2.72
C TRP A 33 -5.34 14.02 2.12
N LEU A 34 -4.45 13.26 2.76
CA LEU A 34 -4.06 11.90 2.35
C LEU A 34 -5.25 10.93 2.33
N MET A 35 -6.27 11.19 3.17
CA MET A 35 -7.49 10.38 3.22
C MET A 35 -8.31 10.43 1.92
N PHE A 36 -8.00 11.34 1.00
CA PHE A 36 -8.71 11.44 -0.28
C PHE A 36 -7.98 10.76 -1.44
N LEU A 37 -6.68 10.44 -1.29
CA LEU A 37 -5.87 9.96 -2.41
C LEU A 37 -6.31 8.58 -2.91
N LEU A 38 -6.35 7.58 -2.04
CA LEU A 38 -6.66 6.21 -2.44
C LEU A 38 -8.09 6.07 -3.00
N PRO A 39 -9.15 6.63 -2.37
CA PRO A 39 -10.49 6.62 -2.94
C PRO A 39 -10.55 7.32 -4.31
N THR A 40 -9.83 8.44 -4.48
CA THR A 40 -9.80 9.17 -5.75
C THR A 40 -9.14 8.36 -6.86
N CYS A 41 -8.04 7.65 -6.57
CA CYS A 41 -7.40 6.74 -7.52
C CYS A 41 -8.38 5.68 -8.05
N LEU A 42 -9.15 5.07 -7.13
CA LEU A 42 -10.11 4.02 -7.47
C LEU A 42 -11.28 4.57 -8.29
N ILE A 43 -11.83 5.73 -7.90
CA ILE A 43 -12.94 6.39 -8.57
C ILE A 43 -12.56 6.79 -10.00
N ILE A 44 -11.44 7.50 -10.18
CA ILE A 44 -11.01 7.97 -11.51
C ILE A 44 -10.71 6.77 -12.43
N SER A 45 -10.06 5.73 -11.91
CA SER A 45 -9.83 4.49 -12.65
C SER A 45 -11.13 3.81 -13.05
N ALA A 46 -12.14 3.80 -12.18
CA ALA A 46 -13.45 3.23 -12.51
C ALA A 46 -14.10 3.97 -13.69
N PHE A 47 -14.05 5.31 -13.69
CA PHE A 47 -14.59 6.10 -14.78
C PHE A 47 -13.80 5.94 -16.09
N LYS A 48 -12.46 5.93 -16.00
CA LYS A 48 -11.58 5.79 -17.16
C LYS A 48 -11.71 4.43 -17.84
N TYR A 49 -11.85 3.37 -17.05
CA TYR A 49 -11.77 1.98 -17.51
C TYR A 49 -13.10 1.23 -17.40
N TRP A 50 -14.22 1.95 -17.46
CA TRP A 50 -15.57 1.43 -17.21
C TRP A 50 -15.88 0.09 -17.89
N VAL A 51 -15.48 -0.06 -19.15
CA VAL A 51 -15.76 -1.25 -19.99
C VAL A 51 -15.05 -2.51 -19.49
N VAL A 52 -13.84 -2.38 -18.96
CA VAL A 52 -13.00 -3.51 -18.52
C VAL A 52 -13.12 -3.78 -17.01
N LEU A 53 -14.01 -3.07 -16.31
CA LEU A 53 -14.18 -3.23 -14.87
C LEU A 53 -14.77 -4.60 -14.51
N THR A 54 -14.10 -5.28 -13.58
CA THR A 54 -14.66 -6.43 -12.89
C THR A 54 -15.81 -6.02 -11.97
N ASN A 55 -16.68 -6.96 -11.61
CA ASN A 55 -17.76 -6.70 -10.65
C ASN A 55 -17.21 -6.23 -9.30
N THR A 56 -16.09 -6.79 -8.83
CA THR A 56 -15.42 -6.31 -7.61
C THR A 56 -14.98 -4.86 -7.74
N TYR A 57 -14.45 -4.46 -8.90
CA TYR A 57 -14.03 -3.06 -9.09
C TYR A 57 -15.22 -2.10 -9.11
N LYS A 58 -16.37 -2.50 -9.66
CA LYS A 58 -17.60 -1.72 -9.59
C LYS A 58 -18.08 -1.54 -8.14
N LEU A 59 -17.93 -2.57 -7.29
CA LEU A 59 -18.19 -2.43 -5.85
C LEU A 59 -17.24 -1.40 -5.21
N LEU A 60 -15.95 -1.43 -5.57
CA LEU A 60 -14.95 -0.49 -5.06
C LEU A 60 -15.23 0.97 -5.41
N LEU A 61 -15.88 1.25 -6.54
CA LEU A 61 -16.31 2.60 -6.89
C LEU A 61 -17.24 3.18 -5.82
N ILE A 62 -18.34 2.50 -5.49
CA ILE A 62 -19.30 2.97 -4.48
C ILE A 62 -18.67 2.94 -3.09
N PHE A 63 -17.89 1.90 -2.80
CA PHE A 63 -17.16 1.78 -1.54
C PHE A 63 -16.24 2.98 -1.30
N SER A 64 -15.53 3.43 -2.34
CA SER A 64 -14.62 4.59 -2.29
C SER A 64 -15.37 5.90 -2.03
N ILE A 65 -16.57 6.07 -2.59
CA ILE A 65 -17.44 7.21 -2.26
C ILE A 65 -17.78 7.21 -0.76
N GLY A 66 -18.11 6.03 -0.21
CA GLY A 66 -18.34 5.86 1.22
C GLY A 66 -17.12 6.23 2.08
N LEU A 67 -15.91 5.82 1.67
CA LEU A 67 -14.67 6.19 2.34
C LEU A 67 -14.41 7.70 2.34
N ILE A 68 -14.74 8.40 1.25
CA ILE A 68 -14.63 9.88 1.17
C ILE A 68 -15.55 10.55 2.19
N PHE A 69 -16.84 10.18 2.20
CA PHE A 69 -17.79 10.74 3.17
C PHE A 69 -17.36 10.47 4.61
N CYS A 70 -16.90 9.25 4.89
CA CYS A 70 -16.38 8.90 6.20
C CYS A 70 -15.16 9.72 6.59
N SER A 71 -14.24 9.95 5.66
CA SER A 71 -13.06 10.80 5.88
C SER A 71 -13.44 12.24 6.16
N ILE A 72 -14.46 12.79 5.47
CA ILE A 72 -15.01 14.12 5.77
C ILE A 72 -15.57 14.17 7.19
N SER A 73 -16.34 13.16 7.62
CA SER A 73 -16.87 13.10 9.01
C SER A 73 -15.74 13.03 10.04
N ILE A 74 -14.71 12.22 9.81
CA ILE A 74 -13.52 12.15 10.68
C ILE A 74 -12.82 13.52 10.76
N ILE A 75 -12.59 14.18 9.62
CA ILE A 75 -11.93 15.49 9.57
C ILE A 75 -12.75 16.55 10.30
N ARG A 76 -14.08 16.56 10.13
CA ARG A 76 -14.97 17.50 10.84
C ARG A 76 -14.93 17.29 12.35
N ALA A 77 -15.00 16.04 12.79
CA ALA A 77 -14.90 15.70 14.21
C ALA A 77 -13.54 16.09 14.79
N LEU A 78 -12.44 15.88 14.04
CA LEU A 78 -11.11 16.34 14.43
C LEU A 78 -11.05 17.86 14.55
N ALA A 79 -11.58 18.60 13.57
CA ALA A 79 -11.58 20.07 13.55
C ALA A 79 -12.41 20.69 14.69
N ARG A 80 -13.50 20.04 15.11
CA ARG A 80 -14.31 20.48 16.27
C ARG A 80 -13.76 20.02 17.62
N GLU A 81 -12.69 19.24 17.63
CA GLU A 81 -12.20 18.55 18.82
C GLU A 81 -13.25 17.62 19.49
N GLU A 82 -14.31 17.26 18.77
CA GLU A 82 -15.43 16.41 19.23
C GLU A 82 -15.36 14.95 18.74
N TYR A 83 -16.23 14.11 19.30
CA TYR A 83 -16.46 12.76 18.79
C TYR A 83 -17.12 12.82 17.40
N VAL A 84 -16.83 11.86 16.52
CA VAL A 84 -17.70 11.66 15.35
C VAL A 84 -19.04 11.20 15.91
N ASN A 85 -20.06 12.02 15.75
CA ASN A 85 -21.38 11.69 16.23
C ASN A 85 -21.89 10.47 15.46
N VAL A 86 -22.59 9.55 16.12
CA VAL A 86 -23.21 8.38 15.45
C VAL A 86 -24.12 8.85 14.30
N HIS A 87 -24.78 10.00 14.45
CA HIS A 87 -25.57 10.62 13.38
C HIS A 87 -24.73 11.06 12.17
N GLU A 88 -23.48 11.49 12.38
CA GLU A 88 -22.55 11.82 11.29
C GLU A 88 -22.06 10.57 10.53
N LEU A 89 -22.40 9.36 11.00
CA LEU A 89 -22.12 8.09 10.33
C LEU A 89 -23.34 7.53 9.58
N TRP A 90 -24.53 8.15 9.69
CA TRP A 90 -25.75 7.69 9.00
C TRP A 90 -25.69 7.76 7.48
N PHE A 91 -24.65 8.36 6.90
CA PHE A 91 -24.40 8.28 5.46
C PHE A 91 -24.14 6.83 4.98
N PHE A 92 -23.96 5.85 5.87
CA PHE A 92 -24.02 4.45 5.47
C PHE A 92 -25.35 4.08 4.79
N PHE A 93 -26.48 4.70 5.14
CA PHE A 93 -27.78 4.46 4.48
C PHE A 93 -27.79 4.86 3.00
N PRO A 94 -27.48 6.12 2.60
CA PRO A 94 -27.42 6.48 1.20
C PRO A 94 -26.34 5.70 0.43
N ILE A 95 -25.21 5.36 1.06
CA ILE A 95 -24.21 4.49 0.42
C ILE A 95 -24.77 3.08 0.17
N SER A 96 -25.46 2.50 1.14
CA SER A 96 -26.16 1.21 0.97
C SER A 96 -27.20 1.28 -0.14
N LEU A 97 -27.94 2.39 -0.23
CA LEU A 97 -28.90 2.61 -1.31
C LEU A 97 -28.23 2.68 -2.68
N LEU A 98 -27.04 3.27 -2.78
CA LEU A 98 -26.26 3.28 -4.03
C LEU A 98 -25.84 1.85 -4.43
N PHE A 99 -25.37 1.02 -3.49
CA PHE A 99 -25.08 -0.39 -3.79
C PHE A 99 -26.31 -1.13 -4.33
N TYR A 100 -27.47 -0.91 -3.70
CA TYR A 100 -28.72 -1.54 -4.11
C TYR A 100 -29.18 -1.06 -5.50
N THR A 101 -29.23 0.25 -5.72
CA THR A 101 -29.82 0.83 -6.95
C THR A 101 -28.87 0.80 -8.14
N PHE A 102 -27.59 1.12 -7.94
CA PHE A 102 -26.63 1.26 -9.04
C PHE A 102 -26.01 -0.08 -9.46
N LEU A 103 -25.78 -0.99 -8.52
CA LEU A 103 -25.17 -2.30 -8.81
C LEU A 103 -26.17 -3.46 -8.73
N ASN A 104 -27.47 -3.17 -8.55
CA ASN A 104 -28.52 -4.17 -8.38
C ASN A 104 -28.16 -5.26 -7.36
N SER A 105 -27.47 -4.86 -6.29
CA SER A 105 -26.99 -5.77 -5.26
C SER A 105 -28.12 -6.14 -4.30
N GLY A 106 -28.07 -7.33 -3.69
CA GLY A 106 -29.06 -7.71 -2.67
C GLY A 106 -29.09 -6.72 -1.50
N ILE A 107 -30.27 -6.53 -0.88
CA ILE A 107 -30.47 -5.53 0.20
C ILE A 107 -29.50 -5.75 1.36
N LEU A 108 -29.38 -7.00 1.84
CA LEU A 108 -28.49 -7.34 2.95
C LEU A 108 -27.01 -7.06 2.62
N PHE A 109 -26.58 -7.42 1.41
CA PHE A 109 -25.21 -7.15 0.95
C PHE A 109 -24.93 -5.65 0.80
N SER A 110 -25.95 -4.89 0.37
CA SER A 110 -25.85 -3.44 0.22
C SER A 110 -25.71 -2.74 1.57
N ILE A 111 -26.53 -3.14 2.57
CA ILE A 111 -26.41 -2.66 3.96
C ILE A 111 -25.05 -3.04 4.54
N TYR A 112 -24.63 -4.29 4.37
CA TYR A 112 -23.33 -4.77 4.79
C TYR A 112 -22.21 -3.89 4.21
N SER A 113 -22.24 -3.62 2.91
CA SER A 113 -21.22 -2.83 2.22
C SER A 113 -21.17 -1.39 2.70
N GLY A 114 -22.32 -0.75 2.91
CA GLY A 114 -22.41 0.59 3.47
C GLY A 114 -21.90 0.66 4.91
N VAL A 115 -22.23 -0.31 5.76
CA VAL A 115 -21.70 -0.38 7.13
C VAL A 115 -20.18 -0.61 7.12
N PHE A 116 -19.68 -1.46 6.21
CA PHE A 116 -18.27 -1.81 6.12
C PHE A 116 -17.39 -0.61 5.72
N CYS A 117 -17.78 0.17 4.71
CA CYS A 117 -17.01 1.35 4.29
C CYS A 117 -17.08 2.53 5.26
N THR A 118 -17.93 2.47 6.30
CA THR A 118 -18.16 3.57 7.24
C THR A 118 -17.70 3.20 8.64
N LEU A 119 -18.46 2.35 9.34
CA LEU A 119 -18.23 2.00 10.73
C LEU A 119 -16.91 1.25 10.92
N LEU A 120 -16.64 0.26 10.07
CA LEU A 120 -15.39 -0.51 10.17
C LEU A 120 -14.17 0.30 9.75
N TYR A 121 -14.31 1.24 8.81
CA TYR A 121 -13.25 2.21 8.50
C TYR A 121 -12.94 3.12 9.69
N CYS A 122 -13.94 3.74 10.31
CA CYS A 122 -13.73 4.51 11.55
C CYS A 122 -13.06 3.67 12.65
N GLN A 123 -13.50 2.43 12.84
CA GLN A 123 -12.94 1.54 13.85
C GLN A 123 -11.47 1.19 13.54
N ALA A 124 -11.16 0.81 12.30
CA ALA A 124 -9.81 0.51 11.87
C ALA A 124 -8.87 1.72 12.05
N TYR A 125 -9.33 2.91 11.69
CA TYR A 125 -8.59 4.17 11.87
C TYR A 125 -8.18 4.40 13.33
N ILE A 126 -9.12 4.23 14.27
CA ILE A 126 -8.86 4.38 15.72
C ILE A 126 -7.91 3.31 16.22
N VAL A 127 -8.15 2.04 15.82
CA VAL A 127 -7.34 0.90 16.25
C VAL A 127 -5.89 1.08 15.80
N LEU A 128 -5.65 1.52 14.55
CA LEU A 128 -4.30 1.79 14.06
C LEU A 128 -3.58 2.86 14.89
N LEU A 129 -4.23 4.00 15.14
CA LEU A 129 -3.64 5.10 15.90
C LEU A 129 -3.37 4.74 17.37
N ARG A 130 -4.20 3.89 17.99
CA ARG A 130 -3.96 3.40 19.37
C ARG A 130 -2.86 2.35 19.43
N THR A 131 -2.85 1.42 18.47
CA THR A 131 -1.96 0.25 18.49
C THR A 131 -0.53 0.63 18.14
N PHE A 132 -0.36 1.61 17.25
CA PHE A 132 0.95 2.00 16.73
C PHE A 132 1.27 3.47 17.05
N PRO A 133 1.50 3.81 18.33
CA PRO A 133 1.85 5.17 18.71
C PRO A 133 3.13 5.63 18.02
N LYS A 134 3.11 6.88 17.57
CA LYS A 134 4.15 7.65 16.86
C LYS A 134 4.50 7.14 15.47
N SER A 135 3.84 6.11 14.96
CA SER A 135 4.13 5.53 13.65
C SER A 135 3.46 6.29 12.49
N PHE A 136 2.31 6.92 12.73
CA PHE A 136 1.52 7.53 11.66
C PHE A 136 1.16 8.98 11.99
N THR A 137 1.09 9.83 10.95
CA THR A 137 0.25 11.03 10.99
C THR A 137 -1.24 10.64 10.92
N LEU A 138 -2.14 11.59 11.16
CA LEU A 138 -3.59 11.34 11.05
C LEU A 138 -3.96 10.94 9.61
N GLY A 139 -3.37 11.59 8.62
CA GLY A 139 -3.54 11.25 7.20
C GLY A 139 -3.01 9.88 6.82
N GLU A 140 -1.78 9.55 7.23
CA GLU A 140 -1.13 8.27 6.96
C GLU A 140 -1.93 7.10 7.57
N ALA A 141 -2.44 7.27 8.79
CA ALA A 141 -3.31 6.29 9.43
C ALA A 141 -4.64 6.13 8.69
N GLY A 142 -5.22 7.22 8.19
CA GLY A 142 -6.45 7.20 7.39
C GLY A 142 -6.28 6.42 6.10
N LEU A 143 -5.24 6.75 5.32
CA LEU A 143 -4.91 6.05 4.07
C LEU A 143 -4.64 4.55 4.32
N THR A 144 -3.86 4.24 5.37
CA THR A 144 -3.55 2.84 5.73
C THR A 144 -4.82 2.08 6.16
N ALA A 145 -5.70 2.70 6.95
CA ALA A 145 -6.99 2.12 7.33
C ALA A 145 -7.90 1.89 6.12
N GLN A 146 -7.93 2.81 5.16
CA GLN A 146 -8.68 2.63 3.90
C GLN A 146 -8.15 1.44 3.11
N ALA A 147 -6.84 1.34 2.91
CA ALA A 147 -6.22 0.22 2.19
C ALA A 147 -6.53 -1.12 2.88
N PHE A 148 -6.43 -1.17 4.20
CA PHE A 148 -6.77 -2.33 5.01
C PHE A 148 -8.24 -2.75 4.85
N ILE A 149 -9.16 -1.79 4.93
CA ILE A 149 -10.60 -2.05 4.84
C ILE A 149 -11.02 -2.42 3.42
N ILE A 150 -10.41 -1.84 2.39
CA ILE A 150 -10.59 -2.26 0.99
C ILE A 150 -10.12 -3.70 0.79
N LEU A 151 -8.95 -4.07 1.32
CA LEU A 151 -8.45 -5.43 1.25
C LEU A 151 -9.42 -6.42 1.91
N LEU A 152 -9.85 -6.15 3.14
CA LEU A 152 -10.81 -7.02 3.84
C LEU A 152 -12.16 -7.10 3.13
N TYR A 153 -12.68 -5.98 2.64
CA TYR A 153 -13.97 -5.94 1.96
C TYR A 153 -13.96 -6.76 0.68
N THR A 154 -12.92 -6.61 -0.15
CA THR A 154 -12.79 -7.33 -1.44
C THR A 154 -12.48 -8.81 -1.29
N THR A 155 -11.93 -9.22 -0.16
CA THR A 155 -11.60 -10.61 0.14
C THR A 155 -12.85 -11.51 0.13
N LEU A 156 -13.96 -11.06 0.75
CA LEU A 156 -15.17 -11.89 0.85
C LEU A 156 -15.86 -12.14 -0.51
N PRO A 157 -16.15 -11.13 -1.35
CA PRO A 157 -16.67 -11.36 -2.69
C PRO A 157 -15.76 -12.27 -3.51
N HIS A 158 -14.43 -12.07 -3.47
CA HIS A 158 -13.51 -12.94 -4.19
C HIS A 158 -13.58 -14.39 -3.73
N PHE A 159 -13.67 -14.65 -2.43
CA PHE A 159 -13.81 -16.02 -1.92
C PHE A 159 -15.15 -16.63 -2.33
N TYR A 160 -16.24 -15.87 -2.26
CA TYR A 160 -17.55 -16.31 -2.72
C TYR A 160 -17.51 -16.73 -4.19
N TYR A 161 -17.03 -15.85 -5.07
CA TYR A 161 -16.94 -16.15 -6.51
C TYR A 161 -15.98 -17.30 -6.82
N SER A 162 -14.89 -17.46 -6.04
CA SER A 162 -13.91 -18.55 -6.23
C SER A 162 -14.47 -19.93 -5.86
N ILE A 163 -15.50 -20.00 -5.03
CA ILE A 163 -16.20 -21.26 -4.72
C ILE A 163 -17.06 -21.66 -5.92
N GLU A 164 -17.86 -20.72 -6.42
CA GLU A 164 -18.83 -20.94 -7.49
C GLU A 164 -18.13 -21.25 -8.82
N GLU A 165 -17.16 -20.44 -9.21
CA GLU A 165 -16.50 -20.55 -10.52
C GLU A 165 -15.00 -20.89 -10.38
N PRO A 166 -14.46 -21.77 -11.24
CA PRO A 166 -13.03 -22.04 -11.24
C PRO A 166 -12.23 -20.81 -11.66
N ILE A 167 -11.17 -20.48 -10.91
CA ILE A 167 -10.30 -19.35 -11.22
C ILE A 167 -9.42 -19.70 -12.42
N VAL A 168 -9.70 -19.08 -13.57
CA VAL A 168 -8.93 -19.32 -14.80
C VAL A 168 -7.80 -18.31 -14.97
N LYS A 169 -8.02 -17.02 -14.66
CA LYS A 169 -7.03 -15.96 -14.91
C LYS A 169 -5.91 -15.96 -13.85
N THR A 170 -4.67 -15.80 -14.31
CA THR A 170 -3.48 -15.70 -13.45
C THR A 170 -3.61 -14.58 -12.43
N GLY A 171 -4.04 -13.38 -12.85
CA GLY A 171 -4.20 -12.24 -11.95
C GLY A 171 -5.18 -12.50 -10.80
N GLN A 172 -6.32 -13.15 -11.06
CA GLN A 172 -7.29 -13.52 -10.03
C GLN A 172 -6.69 -14.52 -9.02
N SER A 173 -5.94 -15.51 -9.51
CA SER A 173 -5.23 -16.45 -8.64
C SER A 173 -4.25 -15.71 -7.74
N SER A 174 -3.47 -14.77 -8.31
CA SER A 174 -2.54 -13.96 -7.54
C SER A 174 -3.24 -13.13 -6.46
N THR A 175 -4.36 -12.47 -6.78
CA THR A 175 -5.12 -11.68 -5.80
C THR A 175 -5.63 -12.54 -4.64
N VAL A 176 -6.20 -13.72 -4.91
CA VAL A 176 -6.69 -14.64 -3.86
C VAL A 176 -5.55 -15.12 -2.97
N ILE A 177 -4.39 -15.44 -3.54
CA ILE A 177 -3.19 -15.84 -2.78
C ILE A 177 -2.77 -14.71 -1.83
N ILE A 178 -2.61 -13.48 -2.35
CA ILE A 178 -2.20 -12.33 -1.54
C ILE A 178 -3.21 -12.04 -0.43
N GLN A 179 -4.51 -12.06 -0.74
CA GLN A 179 -5.56 -11.83 0.25
C GLN A 179 -5.53 -12.87 1.38
N MET A 180 -5.36 -14.15 1.04
CA MET A 180 -5.26 -15.24 2.03
C MET A 180 -4.03 -15.13 2.91
N GLU A 181 -2.89 -14.79 2.32
CA GLU A 181 -1.62 -14.63 3.06
C GLU A 181 -1.74 -13.49 4.07
N LEU A 182 -2.17 -12.32 3.61
CA LEU A 182 -2.32 -11.14 4.46
C LEU A 182 -3.38 -11.39 5.55
N PHE A 183 -4.47 -12.09 5.23
CA PHE A 183 -5.46 -12.50 6.22
C PHE A 183 -4.86 -13.45 7.28
N GLY A 184 -4.05 -14.42 6.87
CA GLY A 184 -3.34 -15.30 7.81
C GLY A 184 -2.36 -14.56 8.71
N ILE A 185 -1.61 -13.60 8.16
CA ILE A 185 -0.68 -12.76 8.94
C ILE A 185 -1.43 -11.89 9.95
N LEU A 186 -2.59 -11.35 9.59
CA LEU A 186 -3.45 -10.60 10.51
C LEU A 186 -3.92 -11.46 11.68
N ILE A 187 -4.35 -12.70 11.40
CA ILE A 187 -4.73 -13.66 12.45
C ILE A 187 -3.54 -13.98 13.33
N LEU A 188 -2.36 -14.23 12.76
CA LEU A 188 -1.14 -14.49 13.51
C LEU A 188 -0.77 -13.30 14.41
N GLY A 189 -0.90 -12.06 13.91
CA GLY A 189 -0.65 -10.85 14.69
C GLY A 189 -1.60 -10.73 15.87
N ALA A 190 -2.90 -10.90 15.64
CA ALA A 190 -3.91 -10.89 16.70
C ALA A 190 -3.65 -12.00 17.74
N PHE A 191 -3.32 -13.21 17.29
CA PHE A 191 -3.01 -14.34 18.17
C PHE A 191 -1.73 -14.09 18.98
N ALA A 192 -0.69 -13.55 18.34
CA ALA A 192 0.57 -13.20 18.98
C ALA A 192 0.41 -12.19 20.11
N VAL A 193 -0.42 -11.15 19.89
CA VAL A 193 -0.71 -10.13 20.91
C VAL A 193 -1.58 -10.70 22.03
N ASN A 194 -2.70 -11.35 21.69
CA ASN A 194 -3.68 -11.80 22.68
C ASN A 194 -3.15 -12.93 23.58
N PHE A 195 -2.28 -13.80 23.05
CA PHE A 195 -1.71 -14.93 23.78
C PHE A 195 -0.24 -14.73 24.16
N ASN A 196 0.32 -13.53 23.93
CA ASN A 196 1.72 -13.18 24.21
C ASN A 196 2.70 -14.28 23.74
N LEU A 197 2.59 -14.67 22.46
CA LEU A 197 3.39 -15.75 21.90
C LEU A 197 4.88 -15.40 21.90
N ARG A 198 5.72 -16.37 22.26
CA ARG A 198 7.19 -16.22 22.37
C ARG A 198 7.90 -17.47 21.87
N HIS A 199 9.10 -17.28 21.32
CA HIS A 199 9.97 -18.38 20.90
C HIS A 199 9.23 -19.46 20.09
N TYR A 200 9.20 -20.70 20.58
CA TYR A 200 8.59 -21.84 19.90
C TYR A 200 7.06 -21.75 19.76
N THR A 201 6.34 -21.09 20.70
CA THR A 201 4.88 -20.96 20.59
C THR A 201 4.48 -20.04 19.43
N PHE A 202 5.32 -19.06 19.11
CA PHE A 202 5.14 -18.21 17.94
C PHE A 202 5.29 -19.03 16.65
N TYR A 203 6.37 -19.80 16.53
CA TYR A 203 6.63 -20.63 15.33
C TYR A 203 5.58 -21.72 15.14
N PHE A 204 5.16 -22.39 16.21
CA PHE A 204 4.10 -23.39 16.14
C PHE A 204 2.77 -22.76 15.67
N SER A 205 2.40 -21.61 16.25
CA SER A 205 1.19 -20.89 15.84
C SER A 205 1.28 -20.39 14.41
N MET A 206 2.45 -19.92 13.97
CA MET A 206 2.69 -19.49 12.59
C MET A 206 2.49 -20.64 11.61
N VAL A 207 3.05 -21.82 11.87
CA VAL A 207 2.84 -23.00 11.02
C VAL A 207 1.38 -23.44 11.04
N PHE A 208 0.75 -23.49 12.21
CA PHE A 208 -0.66 -23.88 12.34
C PHE A 208 -1.59 -22.93 11.57
N ILE A 209 -1.41 -21.63 11.73
CA ILE A 209 -2.18 -20.60 11.02
C ILE A 209 -1.91 -20.67 9.51
N PHE A 210 -0.64 -20.79 9.09
CA PHE A 210 -0.29 -20.97 7.68
C PHE A 210 -0.99 -22.17 7.05
N LEU A 211 -1.06 -23.31 7.73
CA LEU A 211 -1.75 -24.48 7.20
C LEU A 211 -3.28 -24.27 7.13
N THR A 212 -3.87 -23.74 8.20
CA THR A 212 -5.33 -23.67 8.37
C THR A 212 -5.99 -22.49 7.66
N THR A 213 -5.32 -21.33 7.56
CA THR A 213 -5.88 -20.11 6.97
C THR A 213 -5.35 -19.83 5.57
N PHE A 214 -4.16 -20.32 5.24
CA PHE A 214 -3.54 -20.10 3.93
C PHE A 214 -3.56 -21.36 3.07
N LEU A 215 -2.77 -22.39 3.40
CA LEU A 215 -2.52 -23.50 2.48
C LEU A 215 -3.78 -24.34 2.17
N ILE A 216 -4.51 -24.78 3.20
CA ILE A 216 -5.71 -25.62 3.02
C ILE A 216 -6.82 -24.86 2.29
N PRO A 217 -7.24 -23.65 2.74
CA PRO A 217 -8.27 -22.90 2.04
C PRO A 217 -7.87 -22.56 0.60
N LEU A 218 -6.61 -22.17 0.37
CA LEU A 218 -6.13 -21.84 -0.96
C LEU A 218 -6.16 -23.03 -1.92
N HIS A 219 -5.91 -24.25 -1.43
CA HIS A 219 -6.09 -25.47 -2.25
C HIS A 219 -7.54 -25.65 -2.69
N ILE A 220 -8.50 -25.36 -1.80
CA ILE A 220 -9.94 -25.42 -2.08
C ILE A 220 -10.33 -24.35 -3.09
N PHE A 221 -9.96 -23.08 -2.86
CA PHE A 221 -10.34 -21.96 -3.73
C PHE A 221 -9.71 -22.04 -5.12
N LEU A 222 -8.43 -22.41 -5.21
CA LEU A 222 -7.77 -22.56 -6.50
C LEU A 222 -8.17 -23.85 -7.23
N LYS A 223 -8.80 -24.82 -6.54
CA LYS A 223 -9.13 -26.16 -7.05
C LYS A 223 -7.91 -26.88 -7.65
N ARG A 224 -6.70 -26.55 -7.16
CA ARG A 224 -5.39 -27.08 -7.58
C ARG A 224 -4.36 -26.86 -6.48
N SER A 225 -3.21 -27.53 -6.57
CA SER A 225 -2.10 -27.30 -5.62
C SER A 225 -1.55 -25.88 -5.76
N PRO A 226 -1.63 -25.03 -4.70
CA PRO A 226 -1.14 -23.66 -4.78
C PRO A 226 0.39 -23.59 -4.92
N LEU A 227 1.10 -24.47 -4.22
CA LEU A 227 2.56 -24.55 -4.30
C LEU A 227 3.02 -24.94 -5.70
N LEU A 228 2.39 -25.95 -6.30
CA LEU A 228 2.71 -26.36 -7.67
C LEU A 228 2.38 -25.24 -8.67
N TRP A 229 1.29 -24.50 -8.44
CA TRP A 229 0.94 -23.37 -9.30
C TRP A 229 1.99 -22.25 -9.24
N VAL A 230 2.46 -21.88 -8.04
CA VAL A 230 3.53 -20.89 -7.89
C VAL A 230 4.83 -21.38 -8.54
N LEU A 231 5.20 -22.65 -8.34
CA LEU A 231 6.38 -23.23 -8.99
C LEU A 231 6.26 -23.19 -10.51
N ASN A 232 5.11 -23.58 -11.07
CA ASN A 232 4.86 -23.50 -12.50
C ASN A 232 4.91 -22.06 -13.03
N LEU A 233 4.51 -21.07 -12.22
CA LEU A 233 4.63 -19.66 -12.59
C LEU A 233 6.10 -19.22 -12.62
N LEU A 234 6.92 -19.64 -11.65
CA LEU A 234 8.35 -19.32 -11.57
C LEU A 234 9.18 -19.98 -12.68
N THR A 235 8.75 -21.17 -13.14
CA THR A 235 9.47 -21.96 -14.16
C THR A 235 8.71 -22.06 -15.47
N LYS A 236 7.83 -21.10 -15.76
CA LYS A 236 6.96 -21.11 -16.95
C LYS A 236 7.78 -21.20 -18.24
N ASP A 237 8.81 -20.37 -18.36
CA ASP A 237 9.72 -20.35 -19.50
C ASP A 237 11.10 -19.79 -19.12
N ILE A 238 12.05 -19.82 -20.08
CA ILE A 238 13.44 -19.38 -19.86
C ILE A 238 13.53 -17.89 -19.55
N ALA A 239 12.65 -17.05 -20.13
CA ALA A 239 12.65 -15.62 -19.87
C ALA A 239 12.20 -15.35 -18.43
N THR A 240 11.13 -16.00 -17.97
CA THR A 240 10.68 -15.92 -16.58
C THR A 240 11.79 -16.35 -15.61
N MET A 241 12.47 -17.47 -15.87
CA MET A 241 13.57 -17.94 -15.02
C MET A 241 14.75 -16.95 -14.96
N LYS A 242 15.06 -16.26 -16.06
CA LYS A 242 16.08 -15.20 -16.08
C LYS A 242 15.68 -14.01 -15.19
N VAL A 243 14.42 -13.59 -15.26
CA VAL A 243 13.89 -12.52 -14.39
C VAL A 243 13.95 -12.92 -12.92
N VAL A 244 13.54 -14.15 -12.59
CA VAL A 244 13.61 -14.69 -11.22
C VAL A 244 15.05 -14.72 -10.71
N LEU A 245 15.99 -15.25 -11.50
CA LEU A 245 17.42 -15.28 -11.14
C LEU A 245 17.96 -13.86 -10.91
N TYR A 246 17.61 -12.93 -11.78
CA TYR A 246 18.01 -11.54 -11.65
C TYR A 246 17.44 -10.89 -10.37
N TRP A 247 16.17 -11.15 -10.02
CA TRP A 247 15.61 -10.69 -8.75
C TRP A 247 16.29 -11.31 -7.53
N LEU A 248 16.66 -12.60 -7.58
CA LEU A 248 17.45 -13.22 -6.51
C LEU A 248 18.79 -12.49 -6.31
N ILE A 249 19.45 -12.09 -7.40
CA ILE A 249 20.68 -11.27 -7.33
C ILE A 249 20.38 -9.91 -6.67
N CYS A 250 19.31 -9.22 -7.07
CA CYS A 250 18.90 -7.96 -6.43
C CYS A 250 18.61 -8.12 -4.93
N SER A 251 17.93 -9.20 -4.52
CA SER A 251 17.65 -9.51 -3.12
C SER A 251 18.93 -9.82 -2.33
N CYS A 252 19.87 -10.56 -2.92
CA CYS A 252 21.18 -10.79 -2.33
C CYS A 252 21.95 -9.48 -2.13
N LEU A 253 21.94 -8.59 -3.13
CA LEU A 253 22.56 -7.26 -3.01
C LEU A 253 21.91 -6.43 -1.90
N ALA A 254 20.58 -6.42 -1.81
CA ALA A 254 19.86 -5.74 -0.73
C ALA A 254 20.29 -6.27 0.65
N ALA A 255 20.37 -7.59 0.81
CA ALA A 255 20.81 -8.22 2.05
C ALA A 255 22.27 -7.84 2.39
N LEU A 256 23.17 -7.85 1.40
CA LEU A 256 24.57 -7.45 1.59
C LEU A 256 24.69 -5.97 2.01
N VAL A 257 23.88 -5.09 1.43
CA VAL A 257 23.81 -3.68 1.82
C VAL A 257 23.34 -3.52 3.27
N ILE A 258 22.31 -4.24 3.68
CA ILE A 258 21.83 -4.24 5.08
C ILE A 258 22.93 -4.72 6.02
N LEU A 259 23.59 -5.84 5.70
CA LEU A 259 24.67 -6.41 6.50
C LEU A 259 25.89 -5.47 6.59
N ARG A 260 26.19 -4.73 5.52
CA ARG A 260 27.25 -3.72 5.50
C ARG A 260 26.92 -2.56 6.43
N HIS A 261 25.74 -1.96 6.30
CA HIS A 261 25.35 -0.82 7.14
C HIS A 261 25.26 -1.20 8.61
N ARG A 262 24.82 -2.42 8.93
CA ARG A 262 24.84 -2.95 10.30
C ARG A 262 26.25 -2.95 10.91
N LYS A 263 27.30 -3.20 10.11
CA LYS A 263 28.70 -3.23 10.57
C LYS A 263 29.35 -1.84 10.62
N MET A 264 28.79 -0.85 9.94
CA MET A 264 29.35 0.49 9.91
C MET A 264 28.97 1.26 11.18
N ALA A 265 29.88 2.10 11.68
CA ALA A 265 29.59 3.01 12.77
C ALA A 265 28.80 4.22 12.23
N GLY A 266 27.58 4.42 12.73
CA GLY A 266 26.72 5.55 12.35
C GLY A 266 25.41 5.12 11.68
N LYS A 267 24.51 6.08 11.48
CA LYS A 267 23.25 5.87 10.76
C LYS A 267 23.46 6.10 9.26
N ALA A 268 22.75 5.33 8.44
CA ALA A 268 22.74 5.55 6.99
C ALA A 268 22.20 6.95 6.64
N THR A 269 22.88 7.64 5.74
CA THR A 269 22.43 8.92 5.17
C THR A 269 21.23 8.73 4.24
N SER A 270 20.50 9.81 3.95
CA SER A 270 19.36 9.76 3.02
C SER A 270 19.76 9.24 1.63
N ALA A 271 20.92 9.67 1.12
CA ALA A 271 21.44 9.23 -0.17
C ALA A 271 21.84 7.74 -0.16
N GLU A 272 22.45 7.24 0.92
CA GLU A 272 22.79 5.82 1.05
C GLU A 272 21.54 4.93 1.07
N ARG A 273 20.44 5.40 1.67
CA ARG A 273 19.16 4.67 1.68
C ARG A 273 18.54 4.56 0.27
N LYS A 274 18.86 5.45 -0.67
CA LYS A 274 18.35 5.38 -2.05
C LYS A 274 18.85 4.18 -2.85
N ILE A 275 19.83 3.43 -2.34
CA ILE A 275 20.19 2.13 -2.94
C ILE A 275 19.00 1.17 -2.97
N PHE A 276 18.10 1.21 -1.97
CA PHE A 276 16.90 0.38 -1.97
C PHE A 276 15.89 0.84 -3.03
N HIS A 277 15.80 2.15 -3.30
CA HIS A 277 15.00 2.69 -4.42
C HIS A 277 15.55 2.23 -5.77
N ILE A 278 16.87 2.28 -5.96
CA ILE A 278 17.53 1.81 -7.19
C ILE A 278 17.31 0.30 -7.38
N LEU A 279 17.45 -0.50 -6.31
CA LEU A 279 17.16 -1.94 -6.34
C LEU A 279 15.66 -2.21 -6.61
N ALA A 280 14.76 -1.39 -6.10
CA ALA A 280 13.34 -1.48 -6.40
C ALA A 280 13.08 -1.18 -7.89
N ILE A 281 13.64 -0.13 -8.47
CA ILE A 281 13.58 0.13 -9.93
C ILE A 281 14.11 -1.09 -10.70
N ALA A 282 15.26 -1.61 -10.28
CA ALA A 282 15.89 -2.76 -10.89
C ALA A 282 14.96 -3.98 -10.93
N VAL A 283 14.15 -4.23 -9.89
CA VAL A 283 13.16 -5.33 -9.84
C VAL A 283 11.89 -4.99 -10.63
N TYR A 284 11.31 -3.81 -10.39
CA TYR A 284 9.98 -3.44 -10.86
C TYR A 284 9.92 -3.14 -12.35
N VAL A 285 10.94 -2.49 -12.93
CA VAL A 285 10.98 -2.18 -14.36
C VAL A 285 10.90 -3.46 -15.22
N PRO A 286 11.82 -4.42 -15.10
CA PRO A 286 11.72 -5.67 -15.87
C PRO A 286 10.48 -6.50 -15.47
N GLY A 287 10.04 -6.41 -14.21
CA GLY A 287 8.82 -7.06 -13.77
C GLY A 287 7.58 -6.57 -14.51
N LEU A 288 7.38 -5.25 -14.62
CA LEU A 288 6.25 -4.68 -15.36
C LEU A 288 6.34 -4.98 -16.86
N MET A 289 7.55 -4.90 -17.42
CA MET A 289 7.79 -5.07 -18.86
C MET A 289 7.63 -6.51 -19.33
N TYR A 290 8.11 -7.48 -18.56
CA TYR A 290 8.23 -8.88 -19.00
C TYR A 290 7.35 -9.84 -18.21
N GLU A 291 7.14 -9.60 -16.90
CA GLU A 291 6.55 -10.58 -15.98
C GLU A 291 5.54 -9.95 -15.00
N CYS A 292 4.59 -9.15 -15.51
CA CYS A 292 3.68 -8.35 -14.69
C CYS A 292 2.89 -9.17 -13.67
N ASN A 293 2.36 -10.33 -14.07
CA ASN A 293 1.59 -11.20 -13.17
C ASN A 293 2.45 -11.77 -12.03
N LEU A 294 3.72 -12.09 -12.32
CA LEU A 294 4.66 -12.57 -11.31
C LEU A 294 5.10 -11.43 -10.39
N LEU A 295 5.31 -10.22 -10.91
CA LEU A 295 5.58 -9.03 -10.10
C LEU A 295 4.39 -8.70 -9.19
N TYR A 296 3.16 -8.76 -9.70
CA TYR A 296 1.94 -8.56 -8.92
C TYR A 296 1.85 -9.54 -7.74
N LEU A 297 2.06 -10.83 -8.00
CA LEU A 297 2.09 -11.86 -6.97
C LEU A 297 3.23 -11.64 -5.97
N GLY A 298 4.46 -11.51 -6.48
CA GLY A 298 5.67 -11.43 -5.69
C GLY A 298 5.70 -10.21 -4.78
N SER A 299 5.19 -9.08 -5.23
CA SER A 299 5.07 -7.86 -4.41
C SER A 299 4.09 -8.00 -3.26
N GLY A 300 2.96 -8.70 -3.45
CA GLY A 300 2.01 -9.00 -2.38
C GLY A 300 2.58 -9.97 -1.35
N ILE A 301 3.27 -11.03 -1.81
CA ILE A 301 4.00 -11.95 -0.91
C ILE A 301 5.08 -11.20 -0.14
N LEU A 302 5.81 -10.30 -0.80
CA LEU A 302 6.86 -9.52 -0.14
C LEU A 302 6.29 -8.59 0.94
N LEU A 303 5.08 -8.04 0.75
CA LEU A 303 4.39 -7.27 1.79
C LEU A 303 4.08 -8.15 3.01
N GLY A 304 3.61 -9.38 2.78
CA GLY A 304 3.39 -10.35 3.86
C GLY A 304 4.68 -10.70 4.61
N ILE A 305 5.78 -10.93 3.88
CA ILE A 305 7.11 -11.12 4.46
C ILE A 305 7.53 -9.91 5.31
N PHE A 306 7.31 -8.69 4.83
CA PHE A 306 7.64 -7.48 5.60
C PHE A 306 6.85 -7.38 6.90
N PHE A 307 5.54 -7.68 6.88
CA PHE A 307 4.74 -7.75 8.11
C PHE A 307 5.21 -8.85 9.06
N LEU A 308 5.58 -10.03 8.54
CA LEU A 308 6.10 -11.12 9.37
C LEU A 308 7.44 -10.75 10.02
N LEU A 309 8.38 -10.19 9.25
CA LEU A 309 9.68 -9.72 9.76
C LEU A 309 9.48 -8.63 10.80
N GLU A 310 8.55 -7.71 10.57
CA GLU A 310 8.22 -6.65 11.50
C GLU A 310 7.61 -7.18 12.81
N MET A 311 6.77 -8.22 12.74
CA MET A 311 6.29 -8.93 13.92
C MET A 311 7.43 -9.61 14.68
N LEU A 312 8.33 -10.32 14.00
CA LEU A 312 9.50 -10.96 14.61
C LEU A 312 10.39 -9.93 15.32
N ARG A 313 10.60 -8.76 14.70
CA ARG A 313 11.36 -7.64 15.27
C ARG A 313 10.69 -7.08 16.52
N ASN A 314 9.42 -6.68 16.41
CA ASN A 314 8.69 -6.04 17.50
C ASN A 314 8.43 -6.99 18.69
N LEU A 315 8.25 -8.28 18.43
CA LEU A 315 8.10 -9.31 19.47
C LEU A 315 9.44 -9.90 19.93
N THR A 316 10.57 -9.46 19.37
CA THR A 316 11.93 -9.92 19.69
C THR A 316 12.11 -11.45 19.59
N ILE A 317 11.49 -12.08 18.60
CA ILE A 317 11.50 -13.55 18.43
C ILE A 317 12.86 -14.02 17.88
N PRO A 318 13.63 -14.85 18.58
CA PRO A 318 14.91 -15.34 18.08
C PRO A 318 14.72 -16.42 17.00
N PRO A 319 15.68 -16.58 16.07
CA PRO A 319 17.00 -15.92 16.05
C PRO A 319 17.00 -14.53 15.39
N LEU A 320 15.93 -14.14 14.69
CA LEU A 320 15.94 -12.96 13.82
C LEU A 320 15.60 -11.64 14.53
N GLY A 321 14.82 -11.66 15.62
CA GLY A 321 14.28 -10.45 16.24
C GLY A 321 15.33 -9.38 16.56
N ASN A 322 16.41 -9.77 17.24
CA ASN A 322 17.52 -8.85 17.56
C ASN A 322 18.29 -8.40 16.33
N LEU A 323 18.55 -9.31 15.38
CA LEU A 323 19.24 -8.99 14.12
C LEU A 323 18.44 -7.96 13.30
N LEU A 324 17.12 -8.10 13.25
CA LEU A 324 16.23 -7.16 12.59
C LEU A 324 16.20 -5.82 13.33
N GLN A 325 16.21 -5.81 14.66
CA GLN A 325 16.22 -4.59 15.45
C GLN A 325 17.53 -3.79 15.28
N GLU A 326 18.68 -4.46 15.25
CA GLU A 326 19.98 -3.86 14.96
C GLU A 326 20.01 -3.25 13.55
N SER A 327 19.57 -4.04 12.55
CA SER A 327 19.54 -3.62 11.16
C SER A 327 18.60 -2.43 10.95
N PHE A 328 17.42 -2.45 11.57
CA PHE A 328 16.48 -1.34 11.56
C PHE A 328 17.09 -0.10 12.21
N THR A 329 17.79 -0.23 13.34
CA THR A 329 18.39 0.92 14.04
C THR A 329 19.48 1.60 13.20
N ALA A 330 20.23 0.85 12.38
CA ALA A 330 21.24 1.39 11.48
C ALA A 330 20.64 2.14 10.27
N LEU A 331 19.45 1.75 9.82
CA LEU A 331 18.81 2.25 8.59
C LEU A 331 17.64 3.22 8.83
N LYS A 332 17.04 3.22 10.02
CA LYS A 332 15.86 4.05 10.32
C LYS A 332 16.18 5.54 10.25
N ASP A 333 15.18 6.30 9.86
CA ASP A 333 15.26 7.76 9.79
C ASP A 333 14.16 8.44 10.64
N GLU A 334 14.02 9.75 10.49
CA GLU A 334 13.02 10.54 11.21
C GLU A 334 11.57 10.16 10.91
N LYS A 335 11.30 9.49 9.78
CA LYS A 335 9.96 9.00 9.41
C LYS A 335 9.59 7.76 10.22
N ASP A 336 10.58 6.96 10.61
CA ASP A 336 10.45 5.76 11.44
C ASP A 336 10.53 6.08 12.96
N ALA A 337 9.68 7.00 13.43
CA ALA A 337 9.69 7.49 14.81
C ALA A 337 8.97 6.58 15.82
N GLY A 338 8.06 5.73 15.34
CA GLY A 338 7.22 4.87 16.16
C GLY A 338 7.73 3.45 16.33
N ILE A 339 6.80 2.55 16.62
CA ILE A 339 7.09 1.12 16.78
C ILE A 339 7.32 0.47 15.42
N LEU A 340 6.58 0.91 14.40
CA LEU A 340 6.63 0.34 13.06
C LEU A 340 7.79 0.85 12.21
N ALA A 341 8.37 -0.04 11.41
CA ALA A 341 9.27 0.28 10.29
C ALA A 341 8.46 0.67 9.05
N VAL A 342 7.92 1.88 9.02
CA VAL A 342 6.99 2.35 7.98
C VAL A 342 7.71 2.64 6.66
N THR A 343 8.93 3.14 6.68
CA THR A 343 9.66 3.52 5.46
C THR A 343 9.88 2.35 4.49
N PRO A 344 10.38 1.16 4.88
CA PRO A 344 10.54 0.03 3.96
C PRO A 344 9.20 -0.52 3.46
N ILE A 345 8.16 -0.54 4.30
CA ILE A 345 6.81 -0.95 3.90
C ILE A 345 6.26 0.03 2.85
N TYR A 346 6.39 1.34 3.10
CA TYR A 346 5.93 2.37 2.19
C TYR A 346 6.73 2.44 0.90
N LEU A 347 8.02 2.10 0.92
CA LEU A 347 8.80 1.96 -0.31
C LEU A 347 8.24 0.85 -1.19
N LEU A 348 7.97 -0.33 -0.61
CA LEU A 348 7.35 -1.43 -1.33
C LEU A 348 5.98 -1.01 -1.87
N THR A 349 5.08 -0.59 -0.99
CA THR A 349 3.71 -0.22 -1.38
C THR A 349 3.70 0.95 -2.35
N GLY A 350 4.64 1.88 -2.26
CA GLY A 350 4.76 3.00 -3.20
C GLY A 350 4.98 2.56 -4.64
N PHE A 351 5.85 1.56 -4.84
CA PHE A 351 6.05 0.96 -6.15
C PHE A 351 4.88 0.08 -6.58
N THR A 352 4.24 -0.64 -5.65
CA THR A 352 3.19 -1.61 -5.99
C THR A 352 1.78 -1.03 -6.08
N LEU A 353 1.45 0.04 -5.38
CA LEU A 353 0.08 0.56 -5.30
C LEU A 353 -0.54 0.83 -6.66
N PRO A 354 0.15 1.50 -7.62
CA PRO A 354 -0.36 1.65 -8.98
C PRO A 354 -0.75 0.32 -9.64
N LEU A 355 -0.01 -0.75 -9.35
CA LEU A 355 -0.26 -2.09 -9.85
C LEU A 355 -1.45 -2.77 -9.15
N TRP A 356 -1.61 -2.60 -7.84
CA TRP A 356 -2.70 -3.20 -7.06
C TRP A 356 -4.06 -2.51 -7.27
N ILE A 357 -4.07 -1.19 -7.48
CA ILE A 357 -5.30 -0.41 -7.61
C ILE A 357 -5.79 -0.27 -9.05
N HIS A 358 -4.95 -0.59 -10.05
CA HIS A 358 -5.38 -0.54 -11.44
C HIS A 358 -6.40 -1.67 -11.74
N PRO A 359 -7.48 -1.42 -12.51
CA PRO A 359 -8.53 -2.43 -12.74
C PRO A 359 -8.06 -3.69 -13.49
N SER A 360 -7.10 -3.53 -14.39
CA SER A 360 -6.55 -4.63 -15.19
C SER A 360 -5.05 -4.39 -15.46
N PRO A 361 -4.17 -4.55 -14.46
CA PRO A 361 -2.79 -4.10 -14.52
C PRO A 361 -1.92 -4.88 -15.53
N CYS A 362 -2.21 -6.17 -15.73
CA CYS A 362 -1.39 -7.07 -16.53
C CYS A 362 -2.09 -7.56 -17.82
N ASP A 363 -3.21 -6.94 -18.19
CA ASP A 363 -3.96 -7.27 -19.41
C ASP A 363 -3.56 -6.28 -20.51
N LEU A 364 -2.51 -6.64 -21.24
CA LEU A 364 -1.85 -5.78 -22.22
C LEU A 364 -2.35 -6.01 -23.67
N THR A 365 -3.55 -6.55 -23.87
CA THR A 365 -4.10 -6.72 -25.23
C THR A 365 -4.86 -5.47 -25.72
N ASP A 366 -4.51 -5.02 -26.93
CA ASP A 366 -5.21 -4.08 -27.83
C ASP A 366 -5.40 -2.60 -27.44
N SER A 367 -5.15 -2.19 -26.20
CA SER A 367 -5.13 -0.75 -25.79
C SER A 367 -4.07 -0.40 -24.74
N ALA A 368 -3.15 -1.34 -24.51
CA ALA A 368 -2.17 -1.39 -23.43
C ALA A 368 -1.17 -0.23 -23.36
N PHE A 369 -0.94 0.46 -24.48
CA PHE A 369 0.05 1.52 -24.58
C PHE A 369 -0.30 2.76 -23.74
N PHE A 370 -1.59 3.03 -23.51
CA PHE A 370 -2.03 4.14 -22.65
C PHE A 370 -2.13 3.78 -21.15
N ASN A 371 -1.97 2.49 -20.79
CA ASN A 371 -2.13 1.99 -19.41
C ASN A 371 -0.79 1.74 -18.71
N PHE A 372 0.32 1.68 -19.45
CA PHE A 372 1.63 1.43 -18.85
C PHE A 372 2.09 2.58 -17.94
N LEU A 373 1.81 3.82 -18.32
CA LEU A 373 2.35 4.98 -17.62
C LEU A 373 1.75 5.18 -16.21
N PRO A 374 0.43 5.04 -15.98
CA PRO A 374 -0.11 4.98 -14.62
C PRO A 374 0.57 3.91 -13.75
N LEU A 375 0.84 2.71 -14.28
CA LEU A 375 1.53 1.64 -13.53
C LEU A 375 2.97 2.00 -13.15
N MET A 376 3.63 2.86 -13.94
CA MET A 376 4.97 3.37 -13.68
C MET A 376 5.03 4.48 -12.63
N SER A 377 3.89 4.92 -12.07
CA SER A 377 3.84 6.09 -11.16
C SER A 377 4.79 5.97 -9.98
N GLY A 378 4.88 4.79 -9.35
CA GLY A 378 5.81 4.57 -8.23
C GLY A 378 7.28 4.55 -8.66
N ILE A 379 7.57 3.95 -9.81
CA ILE A 379 8.93 3.89 -10.38
C ILE A 379 9.40 5.29 -10.75
N LEU A 380 8.57 6.09 -11.41
CA LEU A 380 8.93 7.44 -11.84
C LEU A 380 9.04 8.39 -10.64
N SER A 381 8.02 8.48 -9.80
CA SER A 381 8.00 9.46 -8.71
C SER A 381 8.98 9.11 -7.58
N VAL A 382 8.91 7.90 -7.04
CA VAL A 382 9.71 7.48 -5.89
C VAL A 382 11.04 6.89 -6.34
N GLY A 383 11.02 5.99 -7.34
CA GLY A 383 12.25 5.40 -7.84
C GLY A 383 13.20 6.42 -8.45
N VAL A 384 12.78 7.10 -9.52
CA VAL A 384 13.62 8.01 -10.28
C VAL A 384 13.66 9.40 -9.64
N GLY A 385 12.49 10.00 -9.40
CA GLY A 385 12.35 11.38 -8.94
C GLY A 385 12.96 11.63 -7.57
N ASP A 386 12.51 10.90 -6.54
CA ASP A 386 13.00 11.05 -5.16
C ASP A 386 14.48 10.63 -5.02
N THR A 387 14.95 9.63 -5.76
CA THR A 387 16.40 9.32 -5.82
C THR A 387 17.19 10.47 -6.42
N ALA A 388 16.76 11.03 -7.55
CA ALA A 388 17.45 12.15 -8.19
C ALA A 388 17.43 13.41 -7.29
N ALA A 389 16.29 13.74 -6.68
CA ALA A 389 16.18 14.86 -5.75
C ALA A 389 17.17 14.73 -4.59
N SER A 390 17.23 13.56 -3.96
CA SER A 390 18.11 13.30 -2.82
C SER A 390 19.60 13.33 -3.20
N VAL A 391 20.00 12.66 -4.29
CA VAL A 391 21.41 12.57 -4.71
C VAL A 391 21.93 13.91 -5.26
N PHE A 392 21.19 14.54 -6.17
CA PHE A 392 21.62 15.81 -6.75
C PHE A 392 21.40 16.99 -5.80
N GLY A 393 20.31 16.98 -5.02
CA GLY A 393 20.04 18.01 -4.02
C GLY A 393 21.07 18.04 -2.90
N SER A 394 21.52 16.88 -2.40
CA SER A 394 22.58 16.82 -1.39
C SER A 394 23.97 17.20 -1.92
N LYS A 395 24.26 16.91 -3.20
CA LYS A 395 25.59 17.15 -3.79
C LYS A 395 25.76 18.55 -4.41
N TYR A 396 24.69 19.08 -5.01
CA TYR A 396 24.74 20.32 -5.81
C TYR A 396 23.77 21.39 -5.33
N GLY A 397 22.90 21.09 -4.35
CA GLY A 397 21.89 22.02 -3.86
C GLY A 397 22.49 23.25 -3.19
N LYS A 398 21.97 24.43 -3.55
CA LYS A 398 22.37 25.71 -2.98
C LYS A 398 21.15 26.55 -2.58
N HIS A 399 20.03 26.38 -3.27
CA HIS A 399 18.81 27.13 -3.02
C HIS A 399 17.79 26.24 -2.31
N PHE A 400 17.62 26.46 -1.01
CA PHE A 400 16.71 25.68 -0.17
C PHE A 400 15.28 26.23 -0.23
N TYR A 401 14.29 25.35 -0.14
CA TYR A 401 12.92 25.78 0.13
C TYR A 401 12.81 26.34 1.55
N PRO A 402 11.91 27.31 1.80
CA PRO A 402 11.69 27.85 3.15
C PRO A 402 11.39 26.73 4.15
N ASP A 403 12.05 26.76 5.31
CA ASP A 403 11.89 25.81 6.41
C ASP A 403 12.11 24.33 6.03
N SER A 404 12.86 24.06 4.96
CA SER A 404 13.11 22.71 4.45
C SER A 404 14.58 22.45 4.16
N GLN A 405 14.98 21.18 4.28
CA GLN A 405 16.31 20.71 3.84
C GLN A 405 16.34 20.35 2.35
N LYS A 406 15.20 20.48 1.65
CA LYS A 406 15.06 20.20 0.22
C LYS A 406 15.47 21.42 -0.60
N THR A 407 16.01 21.18 -1.79
CA THR A 407 16.58 22.22 -2.65
C THR A 407 15.89 22.30 -4.00
N ILE A 408 15.85 23.51 -4.58
CA ILE A 408 15.29 23.75 -5.92
C ILE A 408 16.07 22.93 -6.96
N GLU A 409 17.40 22.81 -6.81
CA GLU A 409 18.21 21.97 -7.69
C GLU A 409 17.83 20.48 -7.62
N GLY A 410 17.49 19.99 -6.42
CA GLY A 410 16.95 18.64 -6.23
C GLY A 410 15.65 18.44 -7.00
N THR A 411 14.70 19.38 -6.88
CA THR A 411 13.42 19.34 -7.62
C THR A 411 13.65 19.35 -9.14
N LEU A 412 14.55 20.21 -9.63
CA LEU A 412 14.88 20.27 -11.06
C LEU A 412 15.51 18.97 -11.57
N ALA A 413 16.43 18.36 -10.79
CA ALA A 413 17.00 17.07 -11.12
C ALA A 413 15.92 15.96 -11.17
N SER A 414 15.00 15.96 -10.22
CA SER A 414 13.85 15.06 -10.19
C SER A 414 13.00 15.17 -11.45
N ILE A 415 12.66 16.39 -11.89
CA ILE A 415 11.88 16.63 -13.12
C ILE A 415 12.63 16.13 -14.35
N LEU A 416 13.90 16.51 -14.50
CA LEU A 416 14.71 16.14 -15.67
C LEU A 416 14.93 14.63 -15.78
N CYS A 417 15.25 13.94 -14.67
CA CYS A 417 15.46 12.50 -14.68
C CYS A 417 14.18 11.71 -14.98
N GLN A 418 13.02 12.16 -14.48
CA GLN A 418 11.74 11.54 -14.79
C GLN A 418 11.35 11.74 -16.26
N LEU A 419 11.51 12.95 -16.80
CA LEU A 419 11.27 13.23 -18.23
C LEU A 419 12.19 12.40 -19.13
N LEU A 420 13.48 12.30 -18.77
CA LEU A 420 14.43 11.45 -19.48
C LEU A 420 14.02 9.98 -19.44
N SER A 421 13.53 9.49 -18.30
CA SER A 421 13.05 8.12 -18.17
C SER A 421 11.86 7.84 -19.08
N VAL A 422 10.88 8.75 -19.14
CA VAL A 422 9.75 8.66 -20.09
C VAL A 422 10.24 8.70 -21.53
N TYR A 423 11.19 9.59 -21.86
CA TYR A 423 11.78 9.66 -23.20
C TYR A 423 12.45 8.35 -23.59
N ILE A 424 13.24 7.74 -22.71
CA ILE A 424 13.88 6.44 -22.94
C ILE A 424 12.80 5.37 -23.21
N LEU A 425 11.74 5.32 -22.39
CA LEU A 425 10.62 4.37 -22.58
C LEU A 425 9.92 4.55 -23.93
N CYS A 426 9.84 5.78 -24.45
CA CYS A 426 9.34 6.04 -25.80
C CYS A 426 10.29 5.47 -26.86
N GLN A 427 11.60 5.67 -26.72
CA GLN A 427 12.60 5.17 -27.68
C GLN A 427 12.64 3.64 -27.76
N ILE A 428 12.44 2.95 -26.63
CA ILE A 428 12.39 1.48 -26.58
C ILE A 428 11.00 0.90 -26.92
N GLY A 429 10.04 1.74 -27.32
CA GLY A 429 8.73 1.30 -27.82
C GLY A 429 7.72 0.87 -26.75
N TYR A 430 7.95 1.15 -25.47
CA TYR A 430 7.01 0.84 -24.39
C TYR A 430 5.93 1.92 -24.22
N ILE A 431 6.23 3.14 -24.65
CA ILE A 431 5.26 4.22 -24.78
C ILE A 431 5.23 4.61 -26.26
N VAL A 432 4.14 4.26 -26.94
CA VAL A 432 3.96 4.48 -28.38
C VAL A 432 2.86 5.52 -28.58
N ASN A 433 2.96 6.33 -29.64
CA ASN A 433 1.97 7.35 -30.01
C ASN A 433 1.78 8.46 -28.96
N MET A 434 2.88 9.09 -28.53
CA MET A 434 2.83 10.29 -27.70
C MET A 434 2.25 11.47 -28.50
N ASP A 435 0.96 11.73 -28.34
CA ASP A 435 0.35 12.96 -28.81
C ASP A 435 0.70 14.13 -27.88
N LEU A 436 0.46 15.36 -28.35
CA LEU A 436 0.77 16.57 -27.59
C LEU A 436 0.06 16.59 -26.23
N PHE A 437 -1.17 16.08 -26.18
CA PHE A 437 -1.97 16.05 -24.95
C PHE A 437 -1.36 15.13 -23.89
N LEU A 438 -0.91 13.94 -24.27
CA LEU A 438 -0.22 13.01 -23.39
C LEU A 438 1.11 13.61 -22.92
N VAL A 439 1.92 14.21 -23.81
CA VAL A 439 3.17 14.89 -23.40
C VAL A 439 2.92 15.96 -22.34
N ILE A 440 1.89 16.80 -22.52
CA ILE A 440 1.52 17.83 -21.55
C ILE A 440 1.08 17.19 -20.23
N ARG A 441 0.19 16.18 -20.27
CA ARG A 441 -0.30 15.47 -19.09
C ARG A 441 0.86 14.90 -18.26
N VAL A 442 1.78 14.19 -18.91
CA VAL A 442 2.94 13.57 -18.24
C VAL A 442 3.86 14.61 -17.64
N THR A 443 4.15 15.67 -18.40
CA THR A 443 5.01 16.77 -17.91
C THR A 443 4.40 17.45 -16.70
N VAL A 444 3.09 17.75 -16.73
CA VAL A 444 2.37 18.34 -15.60
C VAL A 444 2.35 17.40 -14.41
N ALA A 445 2.12 16.10 -14.61
CA ALA A 445 2.17 15.09 -13.54
C ALA A 445 3.55 15.02 -12.87
N ILE A 446 4.63 15.00 -13.66
CA ILE A 446 6.01 14.99 -13.15
C ILE A 446 6.31 16.26 -12.37
N VAL A 447 6.04 17.44 -12.94
CA VAL A 447 6.32 18.72 -12.29
C VAL A 447 5.53 18.83 -10.98
N PHE A 448 4.24 18.50 -10.99
CA PHE A 448 3.41 18.58 -9.80
C PHE A 448 3.84 17.58 -8.73
N SER A 449 4.16 16.34 -9.10
CA SER A 449 4.68 15.34 -8.15
C SER A 449 6.03 15.75 -7.55
N SER A 450 6.95 16.31 -8.34
CA SER A 450 8.23 16.81 -7.84
C SER A 450 8.07 18.03 -6.93
N LEU A 451 7.10 18.92 -7.19
CA LEU A 451 6.78 20.02 -6.30
C LEU A 451 6.18 19.53 -4.98
N ILE A 452 5.29 18.54 -5.01
CA ILE A 452 4.75 17.95 -3.78
C ILE A 452 5.85 17.23 -2.99
N GLU A 453 6.77 16.54 -3.65
CA GLU A 453 7.97 15.99 -3.00
C GLU A 453 8.71 17.11 -2.26
N ALA A 454 9.00 18.24 -2.90
CA ALA A 454 9.71 19.35 -2.28
C ALA A 454 8.98 19.98 -1.07
N LEU A 455 7.64 19.98 -1.09
CA LEU A 455 6.80 20.71 -0.13
C LEU A 455 6.22 19.82 0.99
N THR A 456 6.19 18.51 0.82
CA THR A 456 5.57 17.60 1.80
C THR A 456 6.55 17.18 2.90
N ASP A 457 6.02 17.11 4.13
CA ASP A 457 6.62 16.54 5.33
C ASP A 457 6.11 15.11 5.65
N GLN A 458 5.17 14.63 4.82
CA GLN A 458 4.65 13.28 4.90
C GLN A 458 5.62 12.29 4.24
N ILE A 459 5.38 10.99 4.39
CA ILE A 459 6.25 9.98 3.77
C ILE A 459 5.96 9.89 2.25
N ASP A 460 6.77 10.62 1.48
CA ASP A 460 6.89 10.61 0.01
C ASP A 460 6.66 9.24 -0.65
N ASN A 461 7.30 8.17 -0.14
CA ASN A 461 7.18 6.82 -0.69
C ASN A 461 5.72 6.36 -0.86
N LEU A 462 4.81 6.77 0.04
CA LEU A 462 3.39 6.39 -0.03
C LEU A 462 2.57 7.32 -0.95
N ILE A 463 2.97 8.57 -1.06
CA ILE A 463 2.09 9.67 -1.48
C ILE A 463 2.29 10.02 -2.95
N LEU A 464 3.55 10.20 -3.35
CA LEU A 464 3.89 10.60 -4.71
C LEU A 464 3.36 9.63 -5.77
N PRO A 465 3.40 8.29 -5.56
CA PRO A 465 2.85 7.35 -6.53
C PRO A 465 1.35 7.52 -6.76
N LEU A 466 0.57 7.79 -5.70
CA LEU A 466 -0.89 7.96 -5.81
C LEU A 466 -1.24 9.26 -6.54
N ILE A 467 -0.51 10.35 -6.26
CA ILE A 467 -0.73 11.63 -6.92
C ILE A 467 -0.39 11.54 -8.41
N MET A 468 0.78 10.99 -8.72
CA MET A 468 1.19 10.77 -10.11
C MET A 468 0.20 9.85 -10.82
N TYR A 469 -0.27 8.77 -10.17
CA TYR A 469 -1.28 7.88 -10.73
C TYR A 469 -2.59 8.61 -11.06
N ILE A 470 -3.12 9.41 -10.14
CA ILE A 470 -4.34 10.23 -10.35
C ILE A 470 -4.23 11.11 -11.59
N MET A 471 -3.06 11.71 -11.82
CA MET A 471 -2.85 12.64 -12.93
C MET A 471 -2.63 11.93 -14.27
N LEU A 472 -2.21 10.66 -14.26
CA LEU A 472 -1.88 9.91 -15.46
C LEU A 472 -3.07 9.13 -16.04
N VAL A 473 -3.98 8.64 -15.18
CA VAL A 473 -5.26 8.02 -15.57
C VAL A 473 -6.18 9.08 -16.18
#